data_AF-A0A2E0VEJ9-F1
#
_entry.id   AF-A0A2E0VEJ9-F1
#
_cell.length_a   1.000
_cell.length_b   1.000
_cell.length_c   1.000
_cell.angle_alpha   90.00
_cell.angle_beta   90.00
_cell.angle_gamma   90.00
#
_symmetry.space_group_name_H-M   'P 1'
#
loop_
_entity.id
_entity.type
_entity.pdbx_description
1 polymer ?
#
loop_
_entity_poly.entity_id
_entity_poly.type
_entity_poly.pdbx_seq_one_letter_code
_entity_poly.pdbx_strand_id
1 'polypeptide(L)'
;MTDLFSPLGANLIFASGVWLLSLRRRNASLVDLIWPLMFVLAAWIWLDSATAGLWQWLTLGLVMAWGLRLHVHLAVRNLGEPEDRRYADMRRRHSPGF
;
A
#
# COMPACT_ATOMS: atom_id res chain seq x y z
N MET A 1 -1.29 -23.13 -9.08
CA MET A 1 -1.37 -22.75 -7.65
C MET A 1 -0.11 -21.99 -7.31
N THR A 2 -0.19 -20.67 -7.22
CA THR A 2 0.90 -19.88 -6.64
C THR A 2 1.00 -20.23 -5.15
N ASP A 3 2.21 -20.53 -4.69
CA ASP A 3 2.49 -20.80 -3.30
C ASP A 3 2.26 -19.52 -2.48
N LEU A 4 1.73 -19.67 -1.26
CA LEU A 4 1.44 -18.54 -0.37
C LEU A 4 2.66 -17.63 -0.14
N PHE A 5 3.87 -18.17 -0.28
CA PHE A 5 5.11 -17.44 -0.08
C PHE A 5 5.40 -16.39 -1.16
N SER A 6 4.90 -16.57 -2.39
CA SER A 6 5.10 -15.61 -3.48
C SER A 6 4.48 -14.23 -3.21
N PRO A 7 3.15 -14.10 -2.98
CA PRO A 7 2.55 -12.79 -2.68
C PRO A 7 3.03 -12.24 -1.33
N LEU A 8 3.34 -13.10 -0.36
CA LEU A 8 3.90 -12.67 0.92
C LEU A 8 5.29 -12.04 0.74
N GLY A 9 6.20 -12.73 0.04
CA GLY A 9 7.56 -12.25 -0.22
C GLY A 9 7.57 -10.96 -1.01
N ALA A 10 6.74 -10.86 -2.06
CA ALA A 10 6.61 -9.63 -2.85
C ALA A 10 6.15 -8.45 -1.98
N ASN A 11 5.16 -8.66 -1.11
CA ASN A 11 4.67 -7.63 -0.21
C ASN A 11 5.68 -7.23 0.87
N LEU A 12 6.44 -8.19 1.42
CA LEU A 12 7.49 -7.90 2.40
C LEU A 12 8.61 -7.05 1.80
N ILE A 13 9.05 -7.38 0.59
CA ILE A 13 10.06 -6.61 -0.13
C ILE A 13 9.54 -5.20 -0.41
N PHE A 14 8.32 -5.09 -0.94
CA PHE A 14 7.70 -3.81 -1.27
C PHE A 14 7.50 -2.93 -0.03
N ALA A 15 6.93 -3.48 1.04
CA ALA A 15 6.70 -2.78 2.30
C ALA A 15 8.02 -2.34 2.96
N SER A 16 9.04 -3.19 2.97
CA SER A 16 10.35 -2.86 3.54
C SER A 16 11.02 -1.73 2.76
N GLY A 17 10.99 -1.77 1.43
CA GLY A 17 11.54 -0.71 0.59
C GLY A 17 10.87 0.64 0.83
N VAL A 18 9.54 0.66 0.92
CA VAL A 18 8.79 1.90 1.18
C VAL A 18 8.98 2.37 2.63
N TRP A 19 9.07 1.46 3.59
CA TRP A 19 9.37 1.80 4.97
C TRP A 19 10.74 2.48 5.09
N LEU A 20 11.79 1.93 4.49
CA LEU A 20 13.11 2.56 4.44
C LEU A 20 13.05 3.95 3.77
N LEU A 21 12.28 4.09 2.69
CA LEU A 21 12.05 5.37 2.04
C LEU A 21 11.33 6.37 2.97
N SER A 22 10.34 5.91 3.75
CA SER A 22 9.61 6.76 4.70
C SER A 22 10.51 7.28 5.82
N LEU A 23 11.45 6.46 6.30
CA LEU A 23 12.45 6.86 7.29
C LEU A 23 13.37 7.94 6.72
N ARG A 24 13.88 7.74 5.50
CA ARG A 24 14.74 8.70 4.81
C ARG A 24 14.03 10.03 4.54
N ARG A 25 12.75 9.99 4.17
CA ARG A 25 11.93 11.17 3.87
C ARG A 25 11.31 11.80 5.12
N ARG A 26 11.43 11.18 6.29
CA ARG A 26 10.72 11.55 7.53
C ARG A 26 9.22 11.77 7.30
N ASN A 27 8.61 10.93 6.47
CA ASN A 27 7.21 11.03 6.08
C ASN A 27 6.53 9.68 6.24
N ALA A 28 5.88 9.47 7.38
CA ALA A 28 5.21 8.20 7.70
C ALA A 28 3.98 7.95 6.80
N SER A 29 3.40 9.00 6.23
CA SER A 29 2.24 8.94 5.33
C SER A 29 2.50 8.16 4.04
N LEU A 30 3.77 7.94 3.67
CA LEU A 30 4.13 7.08 2.53
C LEU A 30 3.68 5.64 2.75
N VAL A 31 3.73 5.14 3.99
CA VAL A 31 3.28 3.78 4.32
C VAL A 31 1.77 3.65 4.14
N ASP A 32 1.00 4.65 4.59
CA ASP A 32 -0.46 4.69 4.39
C ASP A 32 -0.83 4.75 2.90
N LEU A 33 -0.02 5.46 2.10
CA LEU A 33 -0.26 5.61 0.67
C LEU A 33 -0.07 4.29 -0.10
N ILE A 34 0.90 3.46 0.29
CA ILE A 34 1.24 2.22 -0.44
C ILE A 34 0.47 1.00 0.04
N TRP A 35 -0.03 1.00 1.27
CA TRP A 35 -0.76 -0.12 1.86
C TRP A 35 -1.92 -0.65 0.98
N PRO A 36 -2.79 0.16 0.36
CA PRO A 36 -3.82 -0.39 -0.55
C PRO A 36 -3.24 -1.07 -1.79
N LEU A 37 -2.04 -0.65 -2.25
CA LEU A 37 -1.37 -1.28 -3.39
C LEU A 37 -0.81 -2.67 -3.05
N MET A 38 -0.59 -2.96 -1.76
CA MET A 38 -0.18 -4.30 -1.30
C MET A 38 -1.26 -5.35 -1.56
N PHE A 39 -2.53 -5.02 -1.34
CA PHE A 39 -3.66 -5.91 -1.66
C PHE A 39 -3.81 -6.11 -3.16
N VAL A 40 -3.63 -5.05 -3.94
CA VAL A 40 -3.61 -5.10 -5.39
C VAL A 40 -2.52 -6.05 -5.88
N LEU A 41 -1.28 -5.88 -5.38
CA LEU A 41 -0.15 -6.73 -5.73
C LEU A 41 -0.39 -8.19 -5.34
N ALA A 42 -0.90 -8.43 -4.13
CA ALA A 42 -1.22 -9.79 -3.68
C ALA A 42 -2.29 -10.45 -4.57
N ALA A 43 -3.41 -9.75 -4.82
CA ALA A 43 -4.49 -10.26 -5.67
C ALA A 43 -4.02 -10.53 -7.10
N TRP A 44 -3.15 -9.67 -7.64
CA TRP A 44 -2.57 -9.83 -8.96
C TRP A 44 -1.66 -11.06 -9.05
N ILE A 45 -0.74 -11.23 -8.10
CA ILE A 45 0.19 -12.38 -8.06
C ILE A 45 -0.57 -13.69 -7.84
N TRP A 46 -1.62 -13.66 -7.03
CA TRP A 46 -2.37 -14.87 -6.68
C TRP A 46 -3.31 -15.33 -7.79
N LEU A 47 -3.67 -14.45 -8.73
CA LEU A 47 -4.53 -14.80 -9.84
C LEU A 47 -3.78 -15.64 -10.88
N ASP A 48 -4.20 -16.90 -11.01
CA ASP A 48 -3.78 -17.76 -12.11
C ASP A 48 -4.76 -17.59 -13.29
N SER A 49 -4.34 -16.88 -14.34
CA SER A 49 -5.19 -16.58 -15.49
C SER A 49 -5.64 -17.82 -16.28
N ALA A 50 -4.92 -18.94 -16.18
CA ALA A 50 -5.28 -20.18 -16.86
C ALA A 50 -6.46 -20.90 -16.20
N THR A 51 -6.71 -20.65 -14.92
CA THR A 51 -7.75 -21.33 -14.12
C THR A 51 -8.77 -20.38 -13.51
N ALA A 52 -8.57 -19.06 -13.64
CA ALA A 52 -9.46 -18.04 -13.09
C ALA A 52 -10.84 -18.02 -13.77
N GLY A 53 -11.89 -18.17 -12.97
CA GLY A 53 -13.28 -17.97 -13.38
C GLY A 53 -13.75 -16.54 -13.19
N LEU A 54 -15.05 -16.31 -13.48
CA LEU A 54 -15.69 -14.99 -13.40
C LEU A 54 -15.49 -14.32 -12.04
N TRP A 55 -15.66 -15.07 -10.94
CA TRP A 55 -15.57 -14.51 -9.59
C TRP A 55 -14.17 -14.03 -9.25
N GLN A 56 -13.12 -14.77 -9.64
CA GLN A 56 -11.74 -14.35 -9.41
C GLN A 56 -11.39 -13.07 -10.17
N TRP A 57 -11.83 -12.96 -11.42
CA TRP A 57 -11.67 -11.73 -12.21
C TRP A 57 -12.46 -10.55 -11.62
N LEU A 58 -13.69 -10.78 -11.17
CA LEU A 58 -14.48 -9.74 -10.49
C LEU A 58 -13.82 -9.29 -9.19
N THR A 59 -13.31 -10.23 -8.37
CA THR A 59 -12.59 -9.90 -7.14
C THR A 59 -11.33 -9.09 -7.44
N LEU A 60 -10.52 -9.50 -8.43
CA LEU A 60 -9.35 -8.73 -8.84
C LEU A 60 -9.76 -7.32 -9.29
N GLY A 61 -10.78 -7.20 -10.14
CA GLY A 61 -11.28 -5.90 -10.62
C GLY A 61 -11.74 -4.99 -9.50
N LEU A 62 -12.49 -5.52 -8.53
CA LEU A 62 -12.96 -4.76 -7.36
C LEU A 62 -11.81 -4.34 -6.45
N VAL A 63 -10.84 -5.22 -6.19
CA VAL A 63 -9.64 -4.91 -5.38
C VAL A 63 -8.79 -3.86 -6.07
N MET A 64 -8.59 -3.97 -7.40
CA MET A 64 -7.90 -2.95 -8.21
C MET A 64 -8.60 -1.61 -8.12
N ALA A 65 -9.91 -1.56 -8.37
CA ALA A 65 -10.70 -0.33 -8.35
C ALA A 65 -10.67 0.32 -6.95
N TRP A 66 -10.86 -0.46 -5.89
CA TRP A 66 -10.80 0.03 -4.52
C TRP A 66 -9.40 0.52 -4.14
N GLY A 67 -8.36 -0.28 -4.41
CA GLY A 67 -6.99 -0.02 -4.00
C GLY A 67 -6.42 1.20 -4.70
N LEU A 68 -6.63 1.30 -6.03
CA LEU A 68 -6.22 2.47 -6.81
C LEU A 68 -6.97 3.73 -6.39
N ARG A 69 -8.30 3.64 -6.18
CA ARG A 69 -9.10 4.78 -5.71
C ARG A 69 -8.57 5.29 -4.36
N LEU A 70 -8.28 4.38 -3.42
CA LEU A 70 -7.78 4.76 -2.10
C LEU A 70 -6.37 5.35 -2.17
N HIS A 71 -5.47 4.73 -2.95
CA HIS A 71 -4.12 5.25 -3.20
C HIS A 71 -4.18 6.68 -3.77
N VAL A 72 -4.95 6.89 -4.84
CA VAL A 72 -5.10 8.21 -5.48
C VAL A 72 -5.71 9.22 -4.51
N HIS A 73 -6.75 8.84 -3.76
CA HIS A 73 -7.36 9.74 -2.77
C HIS A 73 -6.34 10.21 -1.71
N LEU A 74 -5.52 9.29 -1.19
CA LEU A 74 -4.47 9.62 -0.22
C LEU A 74 -3.34 10.43 -0.87
N ALA A 75 -2.95 10.13 -2.11
CA ALA A 75 -1.93 10.87 -2.84
C ALA A 75 -2.35 12.32 -3.06
N VAL A 76 -3.59 12.54 -3.53
CA VAL A 76 -4.16 13.87 -3.75
C VAL A 76 -4.32 14.62 -2.44
N ARG A 77 -4.76 13.96 -1.38
CA ARG A 77 -4.89 14.56 -0.04
C ARG A 77 -3.55 15.06 0.50
N ASN A 78 -2.47 14.32 0.22
CA ASN A 78 -1.13 14.61 0.73
C ASN A 78 -0.27 15.40 -0.28
N LEU A 79 -0.84 15.83 -1.41
CA LEU A 79 -0.11 16.53 -2.45
C LEU A 79 0.23 17.95 -1.98
N GLY A 80 1.53 18.26 -1.92
CA GLY A 80 2.03 19.59 -1.53
C GLY A 80 2.43 19.72 -0.06
N GLU A 81 2.09 18.74 0.78
CA GLU A 81 2.49 18.71 2.19
C GLU A 81 3.74 17.82 2.38
N PRO A 82 4.73 18.23 3.18
CA PRO A 82 5.93 17.41 3.44
C PRO A 82 5.61 16.12 4.21
N GLU A 83 4.56 16.14 5.03
CA GLU A 83 4.02 15.01 5.79
C GLU A 83 2.51 15.26 6.00
N ASP A 84 1.68 14.21 5.98
CA ASP A 84 0.24 14.34 6.26
C ASP A 84 0.05 14.96 7.65
N ARG A 85 -0.87 15.93 7.73
CA ARG A 85 -1.16 16.69 8.95
C ARG A 85 -1.36 15.80 10.17
N ARG A 86 -1.97 14.62 10.00
CA ARG A 86 -2.15 13.65 11.10
C ARG A 86 -0.82 13.22 11.71
N TYR A 87 0.15 12.86 10.87
CA TYR A 87 1.47 12.41 11.31
C TYR A 87 2.31 13.56 11.85
N ALA A 88 2.22 14.74 11.24
CA ALA A 88 2.87 15.94 11.75
C ALA A 88 2.37 16.30 13.17
N ASP A 89 1.05 16.23 13.41
CA ASP A 89 0.46 16.50 14.73
C ASP A 89 0.81 15.43 15.77
N MET A 90 0.92 14.16 15.36
CA MET A 90 1.40 13.10 16.25
C MET A 90 2.87 13.32 16.63
N ARG A 91 3.72 13.69 15.65
CA ARG A 91 5.13 14.02 15.86
C ARG A 91 5.30 15.18 16.83
N ARG A 92 4.52 16.25 16.68
CA ARG A 92 4.54 17.39 17.61
C ARG A 92 4.14 16.99 19.03
N ARG A 93 3.14 16.12 19.18
CA ARG A 93 2.63 15.70 20.51
C ARG A 93 3.54 14.71 21.23
N HIS A 94 4.26 13.86 20.51
CA HIS A 94 5.08 12.79 21.09
C HIS A 94 6.59 13.04 20.96
N SER A 95 6.99 14.23 20.52
CA SER A 95 8.40 14.62 20.53
C SER A 95 8.93 14.66 21.97
N PRO A 96 10.15 14.14 22.25
CA PRO A 96 11.16 13.70 21.27
C PRO A 96 11.09 12.21 20.86
N GLY A 97 10.12 11.43 21.34
CA GLY A 97 10.05 9.97 21.15
C GLY A 97 9.24 9.49 19.94
N PHE A 98 9.08 10.31 18.90
CA PHE A 98 8.29 9.99 17.70
C PHE A 98 9.16 9.57 16.51
#